data_AF-A0A7C6K0Y6-F1
#
_entry.id   AF-A0A7C6K0Y6-F1
#
_cell.length_a   1.000
_cell.length_b   1.000
_cell.length_c   1.000
_cell.angle_alpha   90.00
_cell.angle_beta   90.00
_cell.angle_gamma   90.00
#
_symmetry.space_group_name_H-M   'P 1'
#
loop_
_entity.id
_entity.type
_entity.pdbx_description
1 polymer ?
#
loop_
_entity_poly.entity_id
_entity_poly.type
_entity_poly.pdbx_seq_one_letter_code
_entity_poly.pdbx_strand_id
1 'polypeptide(L)'
;MKRIKKAPEVKPSFFDSKANVALVGVAAIIILVLSAVFMFIESGYDKYQITNNTDLKLEYVKSYYVYEEGPLTEEVAAENIEPGSSYSEKAKEINLTGTEANLEIRFKFENLDEMLTDSGIFNGKFSGNIRVKFDKTKDPDIIKMTVKAHNGIFGNTNEINCDETYNIDISQNMLLD
;
A
#
# COMPACT_ATOMS: atom_id res chain seq x y z
N MET A 1 -42.69 69.78 10.86
CA MET A 1 -42.48 68.37 10.43
C MET A 1 -41.00 68.18 10.10
N LYS A 2 -40.26 67.35 10.86
CA LYS A 2 -38.84 67.02 10.61
C LYS A 2 -38.74 65.93 9.54
N ARG A 3 -37.95 66.15 8.48
CA ARG A 3 -37.63 65.12 7.48
C ARG A 3 -36.60 64.15 8.07
N ILE A 4 -36.96 62.89 8.23
CA ILE A 4 -36.03 61.80 8.56
C ILE A 4 -35.32 61.39 7.26
N LYS A 5 -34.00 61.58 7.19
CA LYS A 5 -33.20 61.03 6.08
C LYS A 5 -32.99 59.54 6.34
N LYS A 6 -33.43 58.67 5.44
CA LYS A 6 -33.07 57.24 5.46
C LYS A 6 -31.57 57.09 5.24
N ALA A 7 -30.92 56.27 6.06
CA ALA A 7 -29.54 55.84 5.84
C ALA A 7 -29.46 54.94 4.59
N PRO A 8 -28.39 55.02 3.79
CA PRO A 8 -28.23 54.15 2.63
C PRO A 8 -27.96 52.70 3.08
N GLU A 9 -28.67 51.74 2.49
CA GLU A 9 -28.38 50.31 2.63
C GLU A 9 -27.03 49.99 1.99
N VAL A 10 -26.08 49.53 2.79
CA VAL A 10 -24.83 48.95 2.31
C VAL A 10 -25.14 47.52 1.85
N LYS A 11 -25.28 47.30 0.54
CA LYS A 11 -25.24 45.94 -0.02
C LYS A 11 -23.80 45.44 0.05
N PRO A 12 -23.53 44.23 0.55
CA PRO A 12 -22.18 43.68 0.52
C PRO A 12 -21.73 43.51 -0.93
N SER A 13 -20.71 44.28 -1.32
CA SER A 13 -20.06 44.15 -2.61
C SER A 13 -19.24 42.86 -2.60
N PHE A 14 -19.69 41.85 -3.34
CA PHE A 14 -18.94 40.61 -3.58
C PHE A 14 -17.80 40.77 -4.60
N PHE A 15 -17.53 42.00 -5.08
CA PHE A 15 -16.62 42.25 -6.20
C PHE A 15 -15.64 43.38 -5.92
N ASP A 16 -14.66 43.12 -5.05
CA ASP A 16 -13.43 43.90 -5.00
C ASP A 16 -12.35 43.19 -5.83
N SER A 17 -12.11 43.69 -7.05
CA SER A 17 -11.51 42.90 -8.15
C SER A 17 -10.07 42.45 -7.91
N LYS A 18 -9.29 43.17 -7.11
CA LYS A 18 -7.89 42.81 -6.81
C LYS A 18 -7.77 41.74 -5.73
N ALA A 19 -8.62 41.80 -4.71
CA ALA A 19 -8.67 40.78 -3.66
C ALA A 19 -9.17 39.45 -4.25
N ASN A 20 -10.18 39.48 -5.13
CA ASN A 20 -10.70 38.30 -5.80
C ASN A 20 -9.70 37.68 -6.80
N VAL A 21 -8.90 38.47 -7.54
CA VAL A 21 -7.87 37.93 -8.44
C VAL A 21 -6.71 37.30 -7.67
N ALA A 22 -6.26 37.90 -6.56
CA ALA A 22 -5.24 37.31 -5.69
C ALA A 22 -5.75 36.01 -5.04
N LEU A 23 -7.00 35.97 -4.60
CA LEU A 23 -7.61 34.80 -3.96
C LEU A 23 -7.84 33.66 -4.96
N VAL A 24 -8.22 33.99 -6.21
CA VAL A 24 -8.31 33.02 -7.32
C VAL A 24 -6.91 32.51 -7.72
N GLY A 25 -5.89 33.37 -7.75
CA GLY A 25 -4.51 32.97 -8.02
C GLY A 25 -3.95 32.01 -6.97
N VAL A 26 -4.21 32.27 -5.68
CA VAL A 26 -3.83 31.36 -4.59
C VAL A 26 -4.59 30.04 -4.67
N ALA A 27 -5.90 30.07 -4.96
CA ALA A 27 -6.69 28.86 -5.15
C ALA A 27 -6.19 27.98 -6.31
N ALA A 28 -5.83 28.60 -7.45
CA ALA A 28 -5.28 27.88 -8.60
C ALA A 28 -3.96 27.18 -8.28
N ILE A 29 -3.06 27.84 -7.52
CA ILE A 29 -1.79 27.25 -7.08
C ILE A 29 -2.05 26.06 -6.14
N ILE A 30 -2.97 26.20 -5.18
CA ILE A 30 -3.33 25.11 -4.26
C ILE A 30 -3.86 23.90 -5.03
N ILE A 31 -4.75 24.10 -6.02
CA ILE A 31 -5.27 23.02 -6.85
C ILE A 31 -4.14 22.34 -7.64
N LEU A 32 -3.20 23.12 -8.19
CA LEU A 32 -2.04 22.59 -8.92
C LEU A 32 -1.12 21.75 -8.02
N VAL A 33 -0.85 22.22 -6.80
CA VAL A 33 -0.05 21.48 -5.82
C VAL A 33 -0.76 20.20 -5.38
N LEU A 34 -2.06 20.26 -5.09
CA LEU A 34 -2.84 19.08 -4.72
C LEU A 34 -2.90 18.08 -5.87
N SER A 35 -3.14 18.52 -7.11
CA SER A 35 -3.15 17.62 -8.27
C SER A 35 -1.79 16.99 -8.54
N ALA A 36 -0.68 17.72 -8.38
CA ALA A 36 0.65 17.12 -8.44
C ALA A 36 0.85 16.06 -7.35
N VAL A 37 0.47 16.35 -6.10
CA VAL A 37 0.53 15.38 -4.99
C VAL A 37 -0.30 14.14 -5.28
N PHE A 38 -1.54 14.30 -5.78
CA PHE A 38 -2.39 13.18 -6.17
C PHE A 38 -1.76 12.34 -7.29
N MET A 39 -1.20 12.96 -8.33
CA MET A 39 -0.50 12.23 -9.41
C MET A 39 0.71 11.43 -8.90
N PHE A 40 1.48 11.98 -7.95
CA PHE A 40 2.60 11.25 -7.34
C PHE A 40 2.13 10.06 -6.50
N ILE A 41 1.05 10.22 -5.74
CA ILE A 41 0.44 9.13 -4.97
C ILE A 41 -0.08 8.04 -5.92
N GLU A 42 -0.72 8.44 -7.03
CA GLU A 42 -1.34 7.53 -7.98
C GLU A 42 -0.31 6.69 -8.76
N SER A 43 0.85 7.29 -9.10
CA SER A 43 2.01 6.57 -9.68
C SER A 43 2.64 5.51 -8.73
N GLY A 44 2.21 5.52 -7.46
CA GLY A 44 2.62 4.58 -6.43
C GLY A 44 1.74 3.35 -6.31
N TYR A 45 0.64 3.24 -7.06
CA TYR A 45 -0.28 2.09 -7.05
C TYR A 45 0.13 1.00 -8.05
N ASP A 46 -0.51 -0.16 -7.94
CA ASP A 46 -0.23 -1.38 -8.71
C ASP A 46 1.21 -1.90 -8.55
N LYS A 47 1.79 -1.86 -7.36
CA LYS A 47 3.16 -2.35 -7.12
C LYS A 47 3.15 -3.60 -6.25
N TYR A 48 3.73 -4.67 -6.77
CA TYR A 48 4.21 -5.78 -5.97
C TYR A 48 5.67 -5.49 -5.63
N GLN A 49 5.98 -5.39 -4.34
CA GLN A 49 7.31 -5.05 -3.87
C GLN A 49 7.75 -5.99 -2.76
N ILE A 50 8.96 -6.54 -2.92
CA ILE A 50 9.65 -7.30 -1.88
C ILE A 50 10.91 -6.53 -1.49
N THR A 51 11.13 -6.35 -0.19
CA THR A 51 12.33 -5.68 0.32
C THR A 51 13.05 -6.56 1.31
N ASN A 52 14.32 -6.84 1.02
CA ASN A 52 15.20 -7.61 1.88
C ASN A 52 16.15 -6.66 2.63
N ASN A 53 15.80 -6.27 3.85
CA ASN A 53 16.68 -5.50 4.74
C ASN A 53 17.47 -6.40 5.70
N THR A 54 17.57 -7.69 5.40
CA THR A 54 18.32 -8.67 6.18
C THR A 54 19.76 -8.77 5.69
N ASP A 55 20.59 -9.52 6.42
CA ASP A 55 21.97 -9.82 6.01
C ASP A 55 22.04 -11.16 5.23
N LEU A 56 20.90 -11.83 5.05
CA LEU A 56 20.78 -13.07 4.30
C LEU A 56 20.22 -12.81 2.92
N LYS A 57 20.72 -13.53 1.92
CA LYS A 57 20.13 -13.55 0.59
C LYS A 57 18.79 -14.31 0.64
N LEU A 58 17.76 -13.75 0.01
CA LEU A 58 16.55 -14.51 -0.31
C LEU A 58 16.78 -15.21 -1.66
N GLU A 59 16.80 -16.55 -1.64
CA GLU A 59 16.86 -17.36 -2.87
C GLU A 59 15.63 -17.07 -3.72
N TYR A 60 14.46 -17.06 -3.08
CA TYR A 60 13.22 -16.62 -3.70
C TYR A 60 12.19 -16.16 -2.68
N VAL A 61 11.24 -15.38 -3.19
CA VAL A 61 9.93 -15.15 -2.59
C VAL A 61 8.90 -15.37 -3.69
N LYS A 62 7.93 -16.24 -3.39
CA LYS A 62 6.84 -16.64 -4.27
C LYS A 62 5.54 -16.27 -3.60
N SER A 63 4.60 -15.76 -4.38
CA SER A 63 3.27 -15.46 -3.85
C SER A 63 2.18 -15.73 -4.85
N TYR A 64 1.04 -16.20 -4.36
CA TYR A 64 -0.19 -16.38 -5.11
C TYR A 64 -1.37 -16.38 -4.15
N TYR A 65 -2.56 -16.16 -4.69
CA TYR A 65 -3.77 -16.23 -3.89
C TYR A 65 -4.24 -17.68 -3.78
N VAL A 66 -4.64 -18.08 -2.59
CA VAL A 66 -5.14 -19.43 -2.29
C VAL A 66 -6.52 -19.37 -1.66
N TYR A 67 -7.28 -20.44 -1.88
CA TYR A 67 -8.50 -20.74 -1.14
C TYR A 67 -8.57 -22.25 -0.86
N GLU A 68 -9.64 -22.74 -0.22
CA GLU A 68 -9.83 -24.14 0.20
C GLU A 68 -9.50 -25.19 -0.88
N GLU A 69 -9.73 -24.87 -2.16
CA GLU A 69 -9.49 -25.77 -3.30
C GLU A 69 -8.08 -25.64 -3.92
N GLY A 70 -7.24 -24.74 -3.40
CA GLY A 70 -5.87 -24.50 -3.84
C GLY A 70 -5.63 -23.12 -4.47
N PRO A 71 -4.60 -22.98 -5.32
CA PRO A 71 -4.20 -21.69 -5.89
C PRO A 71 -5.24 -21.15 -6.88
N LEU A 72 -5.59 -19.87 -6.70
CA LEU A 72 -6.50 -19.12 -7.57
C LEU A 72 -5.75 -18.34 -8.67
N THR A 73 -4.43 -18.20 -8.54
CA THR A 73 -3.59 -17.43 -9.48
C THR A 73 -2.33 -18.14 -9.89
N GLU A 74 -1.75 -17.66 -10.99
CA GLU A 74 -0.35 -17.91 -11.30
C GLU A 74 0.55 -17.39 -10.17
N GLU A 75 1.64 -18.11 -9.95
CA GLU A 75 2.72 -17.72 -9.03
C GLU A 75 3.41 -16.46 -9.54
N VAL A 76 3.58 -15.49 -8.65
CA VAL A 76 4.51 -14.37 -8.82
C VAL A 76 5.78 -14.73 -8.06
N ALA A 77 6.92 -14.79 -8.75
CA ALA A 77 8.20 -15.19 -8.17
C ALA A 77 9.25 -14.10 -8.33
N ALA A 78 9.90 -13.75 -7.23
CA ALA A 78 11.07 -12.91 -7.20
C ALA A 78 12.26 -13.74 -6.73
N GLU A 79 13.25 -13.89 -7.59
CA GLU A 79 14.43 -14.72 -7.32
C GLU A 79 15.65 -13.86 -6.99
N ASN A 80 16.59 -14.43 -6.22
CA ASN A 80 17.91 -13.87 -5.96
C ASN A 80 17.89 -12.42 -5.42
N ILE A 81 17.13 -12.17 -4.34
CA ILE A 81 17.05 -10.84 -3.73
C ILE A 81 18.20 -10.69 -2.73
N GLU A 82 19.23 -9.98 -3.16
CA GLU A 82 20.43 -9.73 -2.37
C GLU A 82 20.14 -8.91 -1.08
N PRO A 83 20.98 -9.03 -0.05
CA PRO A 83 20.90 -8.21 1.16
C PRO A 83 20.82 -6.70 0.85
N GLY A 84 19.91 -6.00 1.53
CA GLY A 84 19.67 -4.57 1.35
C GLY A 84 18.97 -4.18 0.04
N SER A 85 18.55 -5.14 -0.78
CA SER A 85 17.94 -4.89 -2.09
C SER A 85 16.42 -5.08 -2.07
N SER A 86 15.77 -4.54 -3.11
CA SER A 86 14.34 -4.71 -3.33
C SER A 86 14.07 -5.24 -4.73
N TYR A 87 13.07 -6.12 -4.82
CA TYR A 87 12.41 -6.49 -6.06
C TYR A 87 11.11 -5.69 -6.18
N SER A 88 10.77 -5.26 -7.40
CA SER A 88 9.46 -4.66 -7.66
C SER A 88 9.00 -4.93 -9.08
N GLU A 89 7.71 -5.25 -9.21
CA GLU A 89 7.02 -5.34 -10.48
C GLU A 89 5.62 -4.73 -10.40
N LYS A 90 4.95 -4.66 -11.54
CA LYS A 90 3.56 -4.22 -11.59
C LYS A 90 2.65 -5.34 -11.05
N ALA A 91 1.86 -5.04 -10.03
CA ALA A 91 0.83 -5.94 -9.53
C ALA A 91 -0.25 -6.15 -10.61
N LYS A 92 -0.68 -7.40 -10.79
CA LYS A 92 -1.80 -7.74 -11.66
C LYS A 92 -3.12 -7.44 -10.93
N GLU A 93 -4.08 -6.90 -11.67
CA GLU A 93 -5.45 -6.81 -11.19
C GLU A 93 -6.05 -8.22 -11.12
N ILE A 94 -6.79 -8.49 -10.04
CA ILE A 94 -7.48 -9.75 -9.84
C ILE A 94 -8.87 -9.55 -9.24
N ASN A 95 -9.78 -10.46 -9.57
CA ASN A 95 -11.10 -10.54 -8.96
C ASN A 95 -11.17 -11.76 -8.02
N LEU A 96 -11.25 -11.51 -6.71
CA LEU A 96 -11.38 -12.51 -5.64
C LEU A 96 -12.73 -12.35 -4.91
N THR A 97 -13.73 -11.81 -5.61
CA THR A 97 -15.04 -11.54 -5.00
C THR A 97 -15.73 -12.85 -4.62
N GLY A 98 -16.07 -12.99 -3.34
CA GLY A 98 -16.77 -14.15 -2.80
C GLY A 98 -15.88 -15.36 -2.52
N THR A 99 -14.54 -15.22 -2.58
CA THR A 99 -13.62 -16.33 -2.35
C THR A 99 -12.95 -16.29 -0.98
N GLU A 100 -12.96 -15.17 -0.24
CA GLU A 100 -12.23 -15.02 1.03
C GLU A 100 -10.78 -15.58 0.98
N ALA A 101 -10.07 -15.28 -0.11
CA ALA A 101 -8.75 -15.86 -0.39
C ALA A 101 -7.67 -15.29 0.54
N ASN A 102 -6.63 -16.08 0.81
CA ASN A 102 -5.42 -15.61 1.48
C ASN A 102 -4.31 -15.35 0.45
N LEU A 103 -3.37 -14.46 0.79
CA LEU A 103 -2.13 -14.33 0.04
C LEU A 103 -1.10 -15.29 0.65
N GLU A 104 -0.88 -16.44 0.00
CA GLU A 104 0.17 -17.37 0.41
C GLU A 104 1.51 -16.79 -0.06
N ILE A 105 2.47 -16.68 0.86
CA ILE A 105 3.83 -16.24 0.59
C ILE A 105 4.78 -17.33 1.01
N ARG A 106 5.47 -17.92 0.02
CA ARG A 106 6.56 -18.87 0.23
C ARG A 106 7.88 -18.16 0.05
N PHE A 107 8.80 -18.35 0.97
CA PHE A 107 10.11 -17.71 0.89
C PHE A 107 11.19 -18.65 1.38
N LYS A 108 12.38 -18.44 0.86
CA LYS A 108 13.55 -19.22 1.23
C LYS A 108 14.77 -18.32 1.29
N PHE A 109 15.41 -18.29 2.45
CA PHE A 109 16.73 -17.69 2.60
C PHE A 109 17.80 -18.68 2.16
N GLU A 110 18.95 -18.16 1.74
CA GLU A 110 20.10 -18.98 1.35
C GLU A 110 20.52 -19.92 2.49
N ASN A 111 20.66 -21.22 2.16
CA ASN A 111 21.01 -22.29 3.11
C ASN A 111 19.97 -22.59 4.21
N LEU A 112 18.76 -22.04 4.13
CA LEU A 112 17.63 -22.40 5.01
C LEU A 112 16.57 -23.16 4.22
N ASP A 113 15.63 -23.81 4.92
CA ASP A 113 14.51 -24.48 4.27
C ASP A 113 13.43 -23.47 3.87
N GLU A 114 12.55 -23.87 2.94
CA GLU A 114 11.39 -23.06 2.57
C GLU A 114 10.43 -22.90 3.76
N MET A 115 9.94 -21.68 3.93
CA MET A 115 8.88 -21.34 4.87
C MET A 115 7.71 -20.71 4.11
N LEU A 116 6.51 -20.82 4.65
CA LEU A 116 5.30 -20.24 4.06
C LEU A 116 4.41 -19.61 5.11
N THR A 117 3.64 -18.60 4.68
CA THR A 117 2.59 -17.98 5.49
C THR A 117 1.39 -17.63 4.64
N ASP A 118 0.22 -17.66 5.23
CA ASP A 118 -1.04 -17.22 4.63
C ASP A 118 -1.42 -15.88 5.26
N SER A 119 -1.36 -14.81 4.46
CA SER A 119 -1.56 -13.45 4.95
C SER A 119 -2.84 -12.83 4.40
N GLY A 120 -3.60 -12.23 5.31
CA GLY A 120 -4.76 -11.40 5.02
C GLY A 120 -5.95 -12.16 4.45
N ILE A 121 -7.06 -11.43 4.26
CA ILE A 121 -8.29 -11.93 3.64
C ILE A 121 -8.65 -11.01 2.48
N PHE A 122 -8.86 -11.61 1.30
CA PHE A 122 -9.19 -10.95 0.05
C PHE A 122 -10.52 -11.49 -0.48
N ASN A 123 -11.56 -10.66 -0.41
CA ASN A 123 -12.93 -11.03 -0.78
C ASN A 123 -13.54 -10.09 -1.83
N GLY A 124 -12.70 -9.48 -2.66
CA GLY A 124 -13.12 -8.47 -3.61
C GLY A 124 -12.16 -8.30 -4.77
N LYS A 125 -12.39 -7.27 -5.58
CA LYS A 125 -11.49 -6.91 -6.66
C LYS A 125 -10.22 -6.25 -6.08
N PHE A 126 -9.05 -6.82 -6.36
CA PHE A 126 -7.76 -6.29 -5.93
C PHE A 126 -6.99 -5.70 -7.12
N SER A 127 -6.62 -4.44 -7.02
CA SER A 127 -5.76 -3.70 -7.97
C SER A 127 -4.80 -2.81 -7.18
N GLY A 128 -4.29 -3.35 -6.07
CA GLY A 128 -3.60 -2.61 -5.05
C GLY A 128 -2.08 -2.79 -5.05
N ASN A 129 -1.46 -2.23 -4.02
CA ASN A 129 -0.07 -2.52 -3.70
C ASN A 129 0.01 -3.73 -2.78
N ILE A 130 1.00 -4.57 -3.01
CA ILE A 130 1.44 -5.63 -2.10
C ILE A 130 2.88 -5.33 -1.73
N ARG A 131 3.17 -5.30 -0.44
CA ARG A 131 4.50 -5.06 0.10
C ARG A 131 4.86 -6.17 1.08
N VAL A 132 5.90 -6.90 0.75
CA VAL A 132 6.52 -7.89 1.63
C VAL A 132 7.88 -7.35 2.06
N LYS A 133 8.12 -7.28 3.37
CA LYS A 133 9.34 -6.70 3.91
C LYS A 133 9.96 -7.63 4.93
N PHE A 134 11.23 -7.95 4.75
CA PHE A 134 12.04 -8.71 5.70
C PHE A 134 13.01 -7.75 6.36
N ASP A 135 12.88 -7.54 7.67
CA ASP A 135 13.71 -6.64 8.45
C ASP A 135 14.48 -7.42 9.54
N LYS A 136 15.71 -7.01 9.82
CA LYS A 136 16.43 -7.48 11.00
C LYS A 136 15.74 -7.02 12.26
N THR A 137 15.84 -7.81 13.31
CA THR A 137 15.47 -7.40 14.66
C THR A 137 16.71 -7.12 15.50
N LYS A 138 16.52 -6.88 16.81
CA LYS A 138 17.64 -6.77 17.76
C LYS A 138 18.28 -8.13 18.04
N ASP A 139 17.52 -9.20 17.85
CA ASP A 139 17.98 -10.57 17.97
C ASP A 139 18.51 -11.01 16.59
N PRO A 140 19.78 -11.45 16.48
CA PRO A 140 20.37 -11.85 15.21
C PRO A 140 19.68 -13.08 14.59
N ASP A 141 19.04 -13.92 15.40
CA ASP A 141 18.39 -15.14 14.94
C ASP A 141 16.90 -14.91 14.61
N ILE A 142 16.39 -13.69 14.80
CA ILE A 142 15.01 -13.33 14.49
C ILE A 142 14.94 -12.30 13.35
N ILE A 143 14.27 -12.69 12.27
CA ILE A 143 13.88 -11.80 11.16
C ILE A 143 12.40 -11.45 11.33
N LYS A 144 12.04 -10.19 11.11
CA LYS A 144 10.65 -9.76 11.09
C LYS A 144 10.16 -9.65 9.65
N MET A 145 9.14 -10.41 9.31
CA MET A 145 8.43 -10.31 8.05
C MET A 145 7.17 -9.46 8.23
N THR A 146 6.96 -8.48 7.37
CA THR A 146 5.74 -7.67 7.34
C THR A 146 5.09 -7.78 5.97
N VAL A 147 3.81 -8.12 5.94
CA VAL A 147 3.00 -8.25 4.73
C VAL A 147 1.89 -7.24 4.77
N LYS A 148 1.85 -6.34 3.79
CA LYS A 148 0.80 -5.33 3.65
C LYS A 148 0.21 -5.38 2.25
N ALA A 149 -1.11 -5.44 2.14
CA ALA A 149 -1.80 -5.27 0.88
C ALA A 149 -2.94 -4.27 1.00
N HIS A 150 -3.05 -3.34 0.03
CA HIS A 150 -4.12 -2.34 0.03
C HIS A 150 -4.44 -1.83 -1.38
N ASN A 151 -5.72 -1.62 -1.69
CA ASN A 151 -6.23 -1.05 -2.96
C ASN A 151 -6.05 0.47 -3.10
N GLY A 152 -5.10 1.07 -2.38
CA GLY A 152 -4.93 2.52 -2.36
C GLY A 152 -6.01 3.29 -1.61
N ILE A 153 -6.09 4.60 -1.85
CA ILE A 153 -6.97 5.53 -1.10
C ILE A 153 -8.44 5.43 -1.54
N PHE A 154 -8.69 5.01 -2.79
CA PHE A 154 -10.04 4.93 -3.36
C PHE A 154 -10.60 3.51 -3.43
N GLY A 155 -9.82 2.50 -3.02
CA GLY A 155 -10.26 1.11 -2.98
C GLY A 155 -11.25 0.84 -1.84
N ASN A 156 -12.16 -0.11 -2.06
CA ASN A 156 -13.03 -0.59 -0.98
C ASN A 156 -12.18 -1.34 0.06
N THR A 157 -11.90 -0.71 1.20
CA THR A 157 -11.06 -1.26 2.28
C THR A 157 -11.72 -2.40 3.04
N ASN A 158 -13.03 -2.60 2.88
CA ASN A 158 -13.77 -3.61 3.64
C ASN A 158 -13.64 -5.02 3.06
N GLU A 159 -13.13 -5.15 1.83
CA GLU A 159 -13.00 -6.43 1.12
C GLU A 159 -11.57 -6.98 1.16
N ILE A 160 -10.60 -6.18 1.63
CA ILE A 160 -9.19 -6.56 1.72
C ILE A 160 -8.66 -6.15 3.09
N ASN A 161 -8.25 -7.14 3.88
CA ASN A 161 -7.59 -6.92 5.17
C ASN A 161 -6.26 -7.65 5.17
N CYS A 162 -5.15 -6.92 5.06
CA CYS A 162 -3.81 -7.50 5.06
C CYS A 162 -2.81 -6.48 5.59
N ASP A 163 -2.48 -6.60 6.87
CA ASP A 163 -1.40 -5.88 7.55
C ASP A 163 -0.86 -6.78 8.66
N GLU A 164 -0.10 -7.78 8.27
CA GLU A 164 0.37 -8.85 9.15
C GLU A 164 1.87 -8.77 9.37
N THR A 165 2.31 -9.25 10.52
CA THR A 165 3.71 -9.30 10.90
C THR A 165 4.00 -10.63 11.56
N TYR A 166 5.05 -11.29 11.07
CA TYR A 166 5.52 -12.57 11.59
C TYR A 166 6.98 -12.41 12.04
N ASN A 167 7.37 -13.15 13.07
CA ASN A 167 8.77 -13.31 13.40
C ASN A 167 9.24 -14.65 12.87
N ILE A 168 10.44 -14.71 12.32
CA ILE A 168 11.05 -15.90 11.75
C ILE A 168 12.29 -16.19 12.58
N ASP A 169 12.31 -17.32 13.27
CA ASP A 169 13.50 -17.86 13.90
C ASP A 169 14.32 -18.62 12.85
N ILE A 170 15.38 -18.00 12.38
CA ILE A 170 16.26 -18.59 11.37
C ILE A 170 17.14 -19.71 11.93
N SER A 171 17.35 -19.76 13.24
CA SER A 171 18.13 -20.83 13.89
C SER A 171 17.33 -22.13 13.97
N GLN A 172 16.01 -22.03 14.07
CA GLN A 172 15.09 -23.16 14.13
C GLN A 172 14.33 -23.40 12.82
N ASN A 173 14.51 -22.52 11.82
CA ASN A 173 13.76 -22.54 10.58
C ASN A 173 12.24 -22.56 10.82
N MET A 174 11.76 -21.62 11.63
CA MET A 174 10.39 -21.62 12.14
C MET A 174 9.77 -20.23 12.12
N LEU A 175 8.51 -20.15 11.68
CA LEU A 175 7.67 -18.97 11.88
C LEU A 175 7.10 -18.95 13.29
N LEU A 176 7.17 -17.80 13.93
CA LEU A 176 6.65 -17.49 15.25
C LEU A 176 5.46 -16.54 15.08
N ASP A 177 4.30 -16.97 15.56
CA ASP A 177 3.06 -16.18 15.61
C ASP A 177 3.10 -15.10 16.71
#